data_AF-A0A961HJ46-F1
#
_entry.id   AF-A0A961HJ46-F1
#
_cell.length_a   1.000
_cell.length_b   1.000
_cell.length_c   1.000
_cell.angle_alpha   90.00
_cell.angle_beta   90.00
_cell.angle_gamma   90.00
#
_symmetry.space_group_name_H-M   'P 1'
#
loop_
_entity.id
_entity.type
_entity.pdbx_description
1 polymer ?
#
loop_
_entity_poly.entity_id
_entity_poly.type
_entity_poly.pdbx_seq_one_letter_code
_entity_poly.pdbx_strand_id
1 'polypeptide(L)' 'MYRTRFADDLAPGDRIAIENWHGTVRKNCKHGTNDRLIELVMSSDNRNQIVLKAGEVVEVL' A
#
# COMPACT_ATOMS: atom_id res chain seq x y z
N MET A 1 8.86 -6.38 -14.75
CA MET A 1 9.76 -6.57 -13.59
C MET A 1 9.18 -5.71 -12.49
N TYR A 2 8.55 -6.31 -11.48
CA TYR A 2 7.92 -5.56 -10.40
C TYR A 2 9.01 -4.99 -9.49
N ARG A 3 8.85 -3.74 -9.06
CA ARG A 3 9.83 -3.06 -8.22
C ARG A 3 9.31 -3.14 -6.78
N THR A 4 10.13 -3.57 -5.83
CA THR A 4 9.70 -3.62 -4.43
C THR A 4 10.00 -2.29 -3.72
N ARG A 5 9.15 -1.93 -2.76
CA ARG A 5 9.31 -0.73 -1.93
C ARG A 5 8.86 -1.01 -0.50
N PHE A 6 9.38 -0.27 0.47
CA PHE A 6 8.86 -0.33 1.83
C PHE A 6 7.49 0.35 1.92
N ALA A 7 6.61 -0.15 2.79
CA ALA A 7 5.30 0.44 3.06
C ALA A 7 5.39 1.90 3.50
N ASP A 8 6.46 2.29 4.19
CA ASP A 8 6.72 3.68 4.60
C ASP A 8 7.00 4.62 3.43
N ASP A 9 7.54 4.10 2.33
CA ASP A 9 7.94 4.86 1.15
C ASP A 9 6.85 4.90 0.08
N LEU A 10 5.70 4.26 0.31
CA LEU A 10 4.58 4.29 -0.62
C LEU A 10 4.03 5.71 -0.72
N ALA A 11 4.01 6.22 -1.95
CA ALA A 11 3.52 7.55 -2.27
C ALA A 11 2.16 7.48 -2.97
N PRO A 12 1.32 8.54 -2.84
CA PRO A 12 0.13 8.68 -3.68
C PRO A 12 0.45 8.50 -5.16
N GLY A 13 -0.31 7.65 -5.86
CA GLY A 13 -0.10 7.29 -7.25
C GLY A 13 0.67 5.99 -7.47
N ASP A 14 1.36 5.46 -6.47
CA ASP A 14 1.99 4.14 -6.57
C ASP A 14 0.93 3.06 -6.79
N ARG A 15 1.15 2.20 -7.78
CA ARG A 15 0.33 1.02 -8.01
C ARG A 15 0.97 -0.15 -7.28
N ILE A 16 0.23 -0.77 -6.38
CA ILE A 16 0.75 -1.84 -5.54
C ILE A 16 -0.03 -3.13 -5.75
N ALA A 17 0.66 -4.25 -5.55
CA ALA A 17 0.11 -5.59 -5.49
C ALA A 17 0.36 -6.18 -4.10
N ILE A 18 -0.69 -6.62 -3.41
CA ILE A 18 -0.59 -7.25 -2.09
C ILE A 18 -1.54 -8.44 -2.09
N GLU A 19 -1.06 -9.63 -1.70
CA GLU A 19 -1.89 -10.83 -1.45
C GLU A 19 -3.07 -11.02 -2.44
N ASN A 20 -2.77 -11.01 -3.75
CA ASN A 20 -3.70 -11.20 -4.88
C ASN A 20 -4.66 -10.04 -5.20
N TRP A 21 -4.50 -8.87 -4.58
CA TRP A 21 -5.25 -7.67 -4.97
C TRP A 21 -4.32 -6.54 -5.40
N HIS A 22 -4.83 -5.68 -6.27
CA HIS A 22 -4.12 -4.54 -6.82
C HIS A 22 -4.83 -3.25 -6.44
N GLY A 23 -4.08 -2.21 -6.13
CA GLY A 23 -4.65 -0.89 -5.90
C GLY A 23 -3.69 0.24 -6.17
N THR A 24 -4.25 1.44 -6.34
CA THR A 24 -3.46 2.67 -6.42
C THR A 24 -3.52 3.38 -5.08
N VAL A 25 -2.35 3.68 -4.51
CA VAL A 25 -2.20 4.41 -3.27
C VAL A 25 -2.80 5.80 -3.44
N ARG A 26 -3.79 6.12 -2.60
CA ARG A 26 -4.36 7.46 -2.46
C ARG A 26 -3.56 8.26 -1.44
N LYS A 27 -3.28 7.62 -0.31
CA LYS A 27 -2.72 8.23 0.88
C LYS A 27 -2.03 7.17 1.71
N ASN A 28 -0.92 7.55 2.31
CA ASN A 28 -0.16 6.72 3.23
C ASN A 28 0.05 7.52 4.52
N CYS A 29 -0.53 7.08 5.62
CA CYS A 29 -0.38 7.75 6.91
C CYS A 29 0.02 6.78 8.02
N LYS A 30 0.69 7.29 9.05
CA LYS A 30 1.01 6.52 10.25
C LYS A 30 -0.26 6.04 10.93
N HIS A 31 -0.27 4.79 11.36
CA HIS A 31 -1.33 4.18 12.14
C HIS A 31 -0.69 3.53 13.38
N GLY A 32 -0.83 4.17 14.54
CA GLY A 32 -0.11 3.74 15.74
C GLY A 32 1.41 3.89 15.61
N THR A 33 2.14 3.04 16.35
CA THR A 33 3.62 3.12 16.45
C THR A 33 4.33 2.41 15.30
N ASN A 34 3.79 1.27 14.84
CA ASN A 34 4.48 0.36 13.94
C ASN A 34 3.68 0.04 12.68
N ASP A 35 2.55 0.70 12.42
CA ASP A 35 1.71 0.42 11.26
C ASP A 35 1.52 1.66 10.37
N ARG A 36 1.12 1.39 9.13
CA ARG A 36 0.79 2.36 8.08
C ARG A 36 -0.61 2.06 7.58
N LEU A 37 -1.49 3.05 7.61
CA LEU A 37 -2.78 3.00 6.94
C LEU A 37 -2.61 3.52 5.52
N ILE A 38 -2.84 2.64 4.55
CA ILE A 38 -2.79 2.94 3.13
C ILE A 38 -4.21 3.01 2.61
N GLU A 39 -4.65 4.19 2.19
CA GLU A 39 -5.94 4.38 1.49
C GLU A 39 -5.74 4.16 -0.02
N LEU A 40 -6.76 3.63 -0.69
CA LEU A 40 -6.72 3.19 -2.08
C LEU A 40 -7.89 3.77 -2.88
N VAL A 41 -7.66 4.16 -4.14
CA VAL A 41 -8.72 4.73 -5.02
C VAL A 41 -9.37 3.66 -5.91
N MET A 42 -8.64 2.61 -6.29
CA MET A 42 -9.09 1.60 -7.25
C MET A 42 -8.59 0.21 -6.86
N SER A 43 -9.18 -0.38 -5.81
CA SER A 43 -8.85 -1.75 -5.42
C SER A 43 -9.68 -2.76 -6.17
N SER A 44 -9.04 -3.83 -6.65
CA SER A 44 -9.71 -4.96 -7.31
C SER A 44 -10.66 -5.75 -6.40
N ASP A 45 -10.54 -5.60 -5.07
CA ASP A 45 -11.34 -6.34 -4.08
C ASP A 45 -12.32 -5.42 -3.33
N ASN A 46 -12.65 -4.25 -3.89
CA ASN A 46 -13.50 -3.22 -3.29
C ASN A 46 -13.02 -2.69 -1.92
N ARG A 47 -11.77 -2.99 -1.54
CA ARG A 47 -11.13 -2.49 -0.31
C ARG A 47 -10.60 -1.08 -0.56
N ASN A 48 -11.04 -0.12 0.24
CA ASN A 48 -10.57 1.26 0.15
C ASN A 48 -9.37 1.56 1.05
N GLN A 49 -8.96 0.63 1.90
CA GLN A 49 -7.84 0.80 2.82
C GLN A 49 -7.19 -0.53 3.21
N ILE A 50 -5.92 -0.49 3.57
CA ILE A 50 -5.17 -1.59 4.18
C ILE A 50 -4.24 -1.05 5.28
N VAL A 51 -4.03 -1.85 6.32
CA VAL A 51 -3.01 -1.61 7.34
C VAL A 51 -1.83 -2.51 7.04
N LEU A 52 -0.65 -1.91 6.86
CA LEU A 52 0.62 -2.60 6.65
C LEU A 52 1.57 -2.30 7.80
N LYS A 53 2.50 -3.20 8.07
CA LYS A 53 3.55 -2.91 9.07
C LYS A 53 4.57 -1.94 8.49
N ALA A 54 5.09 -1.07 9.34
CA ALA A 54 6.26 -0.27 9.02
C ALA A 54 7.44 -1.22 8.69
N GLY A 55 8.16 -0.91 7.63
CA GLY A 55 9.23 -1.76 7.08
C GLY A 55 8.77 -2.99 6.29
N GLU A 56 7.46 -3.20 6.14
CA GLU A 56 6.94 -4.27 5.27
C GLU A 56 7.27 -3.96 3.80
N VAL A 57 7.67 -4.98 3.05
CA VAL A 57 8.03 -4.85 1.64
C VAL A 57 6.80 -5.14 0.78
N VAL A 58 6.48 -4.21 -0.11
CA VAL A 58 5.32 -4.24 -1.00
C VAL A 58 5.80 -4.25 -2.45
N GLU A 59 5.11 -5.00 -3.31
CA GLU A 59 5.35 -4.99 -4.74
C GLU A 59 4.67 -3.77 -5.40
N VAL A 60 5.45 -3.04 -6.21
CA VAL A 60 5.00 -1.90 -7.02
C VAL A 60 4.97 -2.32 -8.49
N LEU A 61 3.84 -2.05 -9.14
CA LEU A 61 3.52 -2.37 -10.53
C LEU A 61 3.97 -1.29 -11.52
#